data_AF-S5UU60-F1
#
_entry.id   AF-S5UU60-F1
#
_cell.length_a   1.000
_cell.length_b   1.000
_cell.length_c   1.000
_cell.angle_alpha   90.00
_cell.angle_beta   90.00
_cell.angle_gamma   90.00
#
_symmetry.space_group_name_H-M   'P 1'
#
loop_
_entity.id
_entity.type
_entity.pdbx_description
1 polymer ?
#
loop_
_entity_poly.entity_id
_entity_poly.type
_entity_poly.pdbx_seq_one_letter_code
_entity_poly.pdbx_strand_id
1 'polypeptide(L)'
;MTSAARAPHGGRLNALVVGGRTEEGRALLDARGELVRGCTDTLSAALDALPAGITGIELDMSGVSFMDTAGLEFLDALAEYGRLHGLPVTVSGWWGQPRRVLELVGLDVTDPLGTALAAGVRDRTGSAVALERAEQLRELREEIEQLRHAIDSRPVIDQARGILMAAHGCGPERAWDILREASQRSNTKLREVAAAVTASTVPDGPVPPEELRTALREAVARHAPPSGGER
;
A
#
# COMPACT_ATOMS: atom_id res chain seq x y z
N MET A 1 -13.33 -25.63 44.18
CA MET A 1 -14.36 -24.90 43.41
C MET A 1 -13.74 -23.62 42.88
N THR A 2 -13.78 -23.45 41.55
CA THR A 2 -13.73 -22.21 40.73
C THR A 2 -12.49 -21.28 40.89
N SER A 3 -11.44 -21.38 40.06
CA SER A 3 -11.26 -20.89 38.67
C SER A 3 -11.17 -19.35 38.51
N ALA A 4 -10.00 -18.86 38.08
CA ALA A 4 -9.74 -17.74 37.14
C ALA A 4 -8.27 -17.25 37.36
N ALA A 5 -7.39 -17.03 36.39
CA ALA A 5 -7.43 -17.13 34.94
C ALA A 5 -5.99 -17.41 34.44
N ARG A 6 -5.84 -18.31 33.46
CA ARG A 6 -4.60 -18.48 32.68
C ARG A 6 -4.39 -17.22 31.84
N ALA A 7 -3.32 -16.47 32.08
CA ALA A 7 -2.84 -15.47 31.15
C ALA A 7 -2.19 -16.16 29.92
N PRO A 8 -2.44 -15.67 28.70
CA PRO A 8 -1.96 -16.32 27.49
C PRO A 8 -0.44 -16.18 27.39
N HIS A 9 0.25 -17.31 27.28
CA HIS A 9 1.66 -17.36 26.94
C HIS A 9 1.78 -17.10 25.43
N GLY A 10 2.12 -15.86 25.05
CA GLY A 10 2.29 -15.45 23.66
C GLY A 10 3.60 -14.70 23.41
N GLY A 11 4.65 -15.44 23.08
CA GLY A 11 5.83 -15.08 22.29
C GLY A 11 6.36 -13.64 22.26
N ARG A 12 7.12 -13.21 23.27
CA ARG A 12 8.16 -12.17 23.11
C ARG A 12 9.49 -12.73 23.59
N LEU A 13 10.10 -13.58 22.76
CA LEU A 13 11.51 -13.91 22.95
C LEU A 13 12.27 -12.64 22.52
N ASN A 14 12.88 -11.93 23.47
CA ASN A 14 13.81 -10.80 23.28
C ASN A 14 13.27 -9.45 22.77
N ALA A 15 12.12 -8.98 23.27
CA ALA A 15 11.67 -7.62 22.98
C ALA A 15 12.72 -6.55 23.37
N LEU A 16 12.83 -5.49 22.56
CA LEU A 16 13.70 -4.37 22.86
C LEU A 16 13.35 -3.72 24.20
N VAL A 17 14.38 -3.50 25.02
CA VAL A 17 14.33 -2.66 26.21
C VAL A 17 15.40 -1.59 26.05
N VAL A 18 15.04 -0.34 26.32
CA VAL A 18 15.97 0.78 26.39
C VAL A 18 15.99 1.28 27.83
N GLY A 19 17.11 1.06 28.50
CA GLY A 19 17.40 1.58 29.83
C GLY A 19 18.30 2.80 29.73
N GLY A 20 18.49 3.49 30.84
CA GLY A 20 19.49 4.55 30.88
C GLY A 20 19.55 5.31 32.19
N ARG A 21 20.55 6.17 32.26
CA ARG A 21 20.80 7.10 33.37
C ARG A 21 21.33 8.41 32.82
N THR A 22 21.36 9.44 33.66
CA THR A 22 21.93 10.74 33.30
C THR A 22 23.20 10.99 34.11
N GLU A 23 24.30 11.30 33.44
CA GLU A 23 25.59 11.63 34.04
C GLU A 23 26.13 12.91 33.41
N GLU A 24 26.54 13.90 34.23
CA GLU A 24 27.14 15.16 33.78
C GLU A 24 26.34 15.91 32.68
N GLY A 25 25.01 15.79 32.72
CA GLY A 25 24.11 16.38 31.72
C GLY A 25 23.96 15.56 30.44
N ARG A 26 24.64 14.43 30.27
CA ARG A 26 24.41 13.49 29.15
C ARG A 26 23.48 12.36 29.56
N ALA A 27 22.60 11.96 28.66
CA ALA A 27 21.81 10.75 28.81
C ALA A 27 22.59 9.54 28.27
N LEU A 28 22.96 8.61 29.15
CA LEU A 28 23.62 7.36 28.81
C LEU A 28 22.56 6.26 28.76
N LEU A 29 22.23 5.83 27.54
CA LEU A 29 21.20 4.83 27.27
C LEU A 29 21.83 3.49 26.87
N ASP A 30 21.19 2.40 27.25
CA ASP A 30 21.56 1.04 26.84
C ASP A 30 20.38 0.30 26.23
N ALA A 31 20.55 -0.18 24.99
CA ALA A 31 19.57 -0.97 24.27
C ALA A 31 19.89 -2.47 24.37
N ARG A 32 18.88 -3.28 24.71
CA ARG A 32 19.00 -4.74 24.81
C ARG A 32 17.84 -5.46 24.16
N GLY A 33 18.12 -6.60 23.52
CA GLY A 33 17.11 -7.41 22.83
C GLY A 33 17.22 -7.28 21.31
N GLU A 34 16.07 -7.15 20.64
CA GLU A 34 16.01 -7.17 19.17
C GLU A 34 15.38 -5.90 18.59
N LEU A 35 16.03 -5.33 17.58
CA LEU A 35 15.51 -4.20 16.79
C LEU A 35 14.61 -4.73 15.67
N VAL A 36 13.36 -4.99 16.04
CA VAL A 36 12.30 -5.47 15.15
C VAL A 36 11.10 -4.51 15.20
N ARG A 37 10.03 -4.84 14.47
CA ARG A 37 8.77 -4.06 14.47
C ARG A 37 8.36 -3.61 15.89
N GLY A 38 8.15 -2.30 16.05
CA GLY A 38 7.74 -1.67 17.31
C GLY A 38 8.90 -1.17 18.19
N CYS A 39 10.16 -1.34 17.76
CA CYS A 39 11.32 -0.79 18.46
C CYS A 39 11.31 0.74 18.57
N THR A 40 10.73 1.44 17.59
CA THR A 40 10.58 2.90 17.57
C THR A 40 9.64 3.40 18.67
N ASP A 41 8.58 2.67 19.00
CA ASP A 41 7.68 3.02 20.10
C ASP A 41 8.41 2.92 21.45
N THR A 42 9.20 1.85 21.64
CA THR A 42 10.05 1.69 22.82
C THR A 42 11.10 2.81 22.92
N LEU A 43 11.70 3.19 21.80
CA LEU A 43 12.64 4.31 21.75
C LEU A 43 11.97 5.62 22.15
N SER A 44 10.82 5.95 21.56
CA SER A 44 10.07 7.17 21.87
C SER A 44 9.77 7.25 23.37
N ALA A 45 9.25 6.16 23.96
CA ALA A 45 8.96 6.12 25.38
C ALA A 45 10.20 6.35 26.27
N ALA A 46 11.37 5.84 25.87
CA ALA A 46 12.61 6.06 26.59
C ALA A 46 13.12 7.50 26.45
N LEU A 47 12.99 8.10 25.26
CA LEU A 47 13.38 9.49 25.00
C LEU A 47 12.44 10.47 25.73
N ASP A 48 11.13 10.22 25.74
CA ASP A 48 10.13 11.02 26.45
C ASP A 48 10.34 11.00 27.98
N ALA A 49 10.97 9.95 28.50
CA ALA A 49 11.30 9.82 29.91
C ALA A 49 12.60 10.54 30.32
N LEU A 50 13.35 11.12 29.37
CA LEU A 50 14.59 11.82 29.65
C LEU A 50 14.32 13.13 30.42
N PRO A 51 15.19 13.49 31.39
CA PRO A 51 15.06 14.75 32.10
C PRO A 51 15.33 15.94 31.17
N ALA A 52 14.67 17.06 31.43
CA ALA A 52 14.93 18.31 30.73
C ALA A 52 16.36 18.82 31.00
N GLY A 53 16.94 19.51 30.02
CA GLY A 53 18.26 20.16 30.16
C GLY A 53 19.47 19.25 29.91
N ILE A 54 19.26 18.06 29.35
CA ILE A 54 20.36 17.23 28.85
C ILE A 54 21.09 17.94 27.71
N THR A 55 22.39 17.68 27.58
CA THR A 55 23.30 18.28 26.60
C THR A 55 23.69 17.33 25.48
N GLY A 56 23.28 16.06 25.56
CA GLY A 56 23.53 15.04 24.55
C GLY A 56 23.03 13.65 24.98
N ILE A 57 23.02 12.73 24.02
CA ILE A 57 22.61 11.33 24.21
C ILE A 57 23.73 10.42 23.71
N GLU A 58 24.07 9.41 24.50
CA GLU A 58 24.94 8.32 24.10
C GLU A 58 24.17 7.02 24.24
N LEU A 59 24.00 6.28 23.15
CA LEU A 59 23.28 5.02 23.12
C LEU A 59 24.23 3.86 22.84
N ASP A 60 24.31 2.93 23.79
CA ASP A 60 25.03 1.67 23.64
C ASP A 60 24.11 0.57 23.09
N MET A 61 24.52 -0.02 21.97
CA MET A 61 23.81 -1.10 21.26
C MET A 61 24.42 -2.47 21.53
N SER A 62 25.39 -2.59 22.44
CA SER A 62 26.11 -3.84 22.72
C SER A 62 25.19 -4.99 23.17
N GLY A 63 24.05 -4.68 23.75
CA GLY A 63 23.03 -5.64 24.17
C GLY A 63 22.04 -6.04 23.07
N VAL A 64 22.16 -5.50 21.85
CA VAL A 64 21.29 -5.84 20.72
C VAL A 64 21.86 -7.01 19.94
N SER A 65 21.12 -8.12 19.88
CA SER A 65 21.56 -9.35 19.22
C SER A 65 21.08 -9.48 17.77
N PHE A 66 19.99 -8.79 17.41
CA PHE A 66 19.35 -8.88 16.11
C PHE A 66 18.73 -7.56 15.68
N MET A 67 18.76 -7.30 14.38
CA MET A 67 18.22 -6.13 13.70
C MET A 67 17.61 -6.58 12.36
N ASP A 68 16.33 -6.26 12.14
CA ASP A 68 15.74 -6.28 10.79
C ASP A 68 15.71 -4.86 10.21
N THR A 69 14.94 -4.63 9.14
CA THR A 69 14.81 -3.30 8.53
C THR A 69 14.24 -2.26 9.48
N ALA A 70 13.49 -2.63 10.52
CA ALA A 70 12.97 -1.71 11.52
C ALA A 70 14.09 -1.10 12.38
N GLY A 71 15.26 -1.76 12.50
CA GLY A 71 16.40 -1.14 13.19
C GLY A 71 17.01 0.03 12.43
N LEU A 72 16.79 0.16 11.12
CA LEU A 72 17.15 1.37 10.37
C LEU A 72 16.17 2.51 10.68
N GLU A 73 14.87 2.21 10.76
CA GLU A 73 13.84 3.19 11.18
C GLU A 73 14.10 3.69 12.61
N PHE A 74 14.57 2.81 13.51
CA PHE A 74 15.02 3.18 14.85
C PHE A 74 16.14 4.23 14.81
N LEU A 75 17.14 4.05 13.93
CA LEU A 75 18.25 5.00 13.79
C LEU A 75 17.80 6.33 13.20
N ASP A 76 16.91 6.30 12.20
CA ASP A 76 16.33 7.51 11.63
C ASP A 76 15.51 8.30 12.66
N ALA A 77 14.70 7.62 13.48
CA ALA A 77 13.92 8.24 14.55
C ALA A 77 14.83 8.88 15.61
N LEU A 78 15.91 8.19 16.00
CA LEU A 78 16.88 8.71 16.96
C LEU A 78 17.64 9.93 16.43
N ALA A 79 18.10 9.86 15.17
CA ALA A 79 18.75 10.99 14.51
C ALA A 79 17.80 12.19 14.40
N GLU A 80 16.53 11.94 14.05
CA GLU A 80 15.52 13.00 13.95
C GLU A 80 15.24 13.65 15.29
N TYR A 81 15.09 12.88 16.36
CA TYR A 81 14.94 13.40 17.71
C TYR A 81 16.11 14.32 18.08
N GLY A 82 17.35 13.89 17.83
CA GLY A 82 18.56 14.68 18.07
C GLY A 82 18.53 16.00 17.29
N ARG A 83 18.16 15.97 16.00
CA ARG A 83 18.04 17.19 15.18
C ARG A 83 16.98 18.15 15.69
N LEU A 84 15.78 17.65 15.99
CA LEU A 84 14.65 18.47 16.44
C LEU A 84 14.93 19.16 17.77
N HIS A 85 15.66 18.49 18.66
CA HIS A 85 15.99 19.03 19.99
C HIS A 85 17.37 19.71 20.04
N GLY A 86 18.12 19.74 18.94
CA GLY A 86 19.49 20.27 18.91
C GLY A 86 20.46 19.52 19.83
N LEU A 87 20.20 18.23 20.07
CA LEU A 87 21.01 17.37 20.95
C LEU A 87 21.98 16.53 20.11
N PRO A 88 23.29 16.55 20.40
CA PRO A 88 24.22 15.60 19.81
C PRO A 88 23.87 14.19 20.29
N VAL A 89 23.77 13.25 19.34
CA VAL A 89 23.47 11.84 19.63
C VAL A 89 24.57 10.96 19.07
N THR A 90 25.15 10.11 19.90
CA THR A 90 26.11 9.09 19.48
C THR A 90 25.52 7.70 19.70
N VAL A 91 25.82 6.77 18.78
CA VAL A 91 25.37 5.38 18.88
C VAL A 91 26.54 4.46 18.63
N SER A 92 26.80 3.56 19.57
CA SER A 92 27.97 2.68 19.54
C SER A 92 27.59 1.25 19.92
N GLY A 93 28.56 0.33 19.97
CA GLY A 93 28.31 -1.04 20.43
C GLY A 93 27.70 -1.98 19.39
N TRP A 94 27.90 -1.70 18.10
CA TRP A 94 27.40 -2.58 17.04
C TRP A 94 28.26 -3.82 16.85
N TRP A 95 27.71 -4.98 17.18
CA TRP A 95 28.36 -6.28 17.03
C TRP A 95 27.48 -7.25 16.22
N GLY A 96 28.07 -8.35 15.77
CA GLY A 96 27.34 -9.46 15.17
C GLY A 96 26.47 -9.06 13.97
N GLN A 97 25.20 -9.50 14.00
CA GLN A 97 24.26 -9.32 12.91
C GLN A 97 23.87 -7.85 12.66
N PRO A 98 23.58 -7.02 13.68
CA PRO A 98 23.34 -5.58 13.49
C PRO A 98 24.48 -4.86 12.75
N ARG A 99 25.74 -5.10 13.13
CA ARG A 99 26.91 -4.53 12.43
C ARG A 99 26.92 -4.90 10.95
N ARG A 100 26.68 -6.17 10.62
CA ARG A 100 26.69 -6.65 9.23
C ARG A 100 25.55 -6.04 8.41
N VAL A 101 24.41 -5.76 9.02
CA VAL A 101 23.30 -5.04 8.37
C VAL A 101 23.72 -3.61 8.02
N LEU A 102 24.33 -2.88 8.96
CA LEU A 102 24.83 -1.52 8.72
C LEU A 102 25.86 -1.48 7.58
N GLU A 103 26.82 -2.42 7.58
CA GLU A 103 27.81 -2.56 6.51
C GLU A 103 27.16 -2.86 5.15
N LEU A 104 26.15 -3.73 5.12
CA LEU A 104 25.44 -4.11 3.89
C LEU A 104 24.71 -2.93 3.25
N VAL A 105 24.15 -2.03 4.06
CA VAL A 105 23.47 -0.82 3.56
C VAL A 105 24.40 0.37 3.38
N GLY A 106 25.71 0.20 3.62
CA GLY A 106 26.73 1.23 3.40
C GLY A 106 26.74 2.34 4.46
N LEU A 107 26.22 2.08 5.67
CA LEU A 107 26.32 3.01 6.79
C LEU A 107 27.68 2.85 7.51
N ASP A 108 28.21 3.97 8.01
CA ASP A 108 29.39 3.95 8.86
C ASP A 108 29.01 3.33 10.21
N VAL A 109 29.63 2.20 10.56
CA VAL A 109 29.35 1.49 11.81
C VAL A 109 29.83 2.29 13.03
N THR A 110 30.77 3.23 12.85
CA THR A 110 31.29 4.08 13.93
C THR A 110 30.46 5.33 14.17
N ASP A 111 29.74 5.80 13.15
CA ASP A 111 28.78 6.92 13.23
C ASP A 111 27.58 6.66 12.29
N PRO A 112 26.69 5.73 12.64
CA PRO A 112 25.58 5.34 11.76
C PRO A 112 24.53 6.44 11.61
N LEU A 113 24.55 7.45 12.49
CA LEU A 113 23.65 8.60 12.42
C LEU A 113 24.21 9.73 11.52
N GLY A 114 25.50 9.67 11.14
CA GLY A 114 26.18 10.67 10.32
C GLY A 114 26.25 12.04 11.00
N THR A 115 26.51 12.06 12.31
CA THR A 115 26.39 13.25 13.17
C THR A 115 27.58 14.20 13.07
N ALA A 116 28.71 13.79 12.47
CA ALA A 116 29.85 14.68 12.25
C ALA A 116 29.78 15.44 10.89
N LEU A 117 29.40 16.73 10.97
CA LEU A 117 29.48 17.84 9.99
C LEU A 117 28.28 18.11 9.07
N ALA A 118 27.58 19.20 9.40
CA ALA A 118 26.71 19.97 8.52
C ALA A 118 27.50 20.64 7.37
N ALA A 119 27.13 20.39 6.11
CA ALA A 119 27.15 21.30 4.95
C ALA A 119 27.01 20.49 3.64
N GLY A 120 25.83 20.53 3.02
CA GLY A 120 25.59 19.93 1.71
C GLY A 120 24.71 18.70 1.79
N VAL A 121 23.41 18.90 1.54
CA VAL A 121 22.44 17.94 1.01
C VAL A 121 22.91 16.48 1.05
N ARG A 122 22.80 15.84 2.20
CA ARG A 122 22.38 14.43 2.18
C ARG A 122 20.88 14.47 2.23
N ASP A 123 20.35 14.63 1.03
CA ASP A 123 19.01 14.20 0.71
C ASP A 123 18.93 12.72 1.12
N ARG A 124 18.44 12.46 2.34
CA ARG A 124 18.02 11.11 2.77
C ARG A 124 16.68 10.77 2.11
N THR A 125 16.45 11.24 0.88
CA THR A 125 15.33 10.83 0.05
C THR A 125 15.70 9.50 -0.55
N GLY A 126 15.40 8.44 0.21
CA GLY A 126 15.44 7.05 -0.22
C GLY A 126 16.83 6.56 -0.62
N SER A 127 17.28 5.45 -0.05
CA SER A 127 18.27 4.61 -0.75
C SER A 127 17.86 4.53 -2.23
N ALA A 128 18.78 4.64 -3.18
CA ALA A 128 18.46 4.53 -4.60
C ALA A 128 17.60 3.28 -4.89
N VAL A 129 17.81 2.22 -4.08
CA VAL A 129 16.98 1.02 -4.04
C VAL A 129 15.56 1.29 -3.55
N ALA A 130 15.35 2.09 -2.50
CA ALA A 130 14.02 2.47 -2.01
C ALA A 130 13.25 3.32 -3.03
N LEU A 131 13.92 4.23 -3.74
CA LEU A 131 13.32 5.01 -4.84
C LEU A 131 12.98 4.12 -6.03
N GLU A 132 13.90 3.23 -6.43
CA GLU A 132 13.66 2.25 -7.50
C GLU A 132 12.49 1.31 -7.15
N ARG A 133 12.40 0.87 -5.89
CA ARG A 133 11.29 0.04 -5.41
C ARG A 133 9.97 0.79 -5.35
N ALA A 134 9.98 2.06 -4.94
CA ALA A 134 8.78 2.88 -4.91
C ALA A 134 8.25 3.14 -6.33
N GLU A 135 9.14 3.37 -7.28
CA GLU A 135 8.78 3.54 -8.69
C GLU A 135 8.26 2.24 -9.31
N GLN A 136 8.94 1.11 -9.09
CA GLN A 136 8.45 -0.22 -9.50
C GLN A 136 7.06 -0.53 -8.92
N LEU A 137 6.83 -0.16 -7.65
CA LEU A 137 5.53 -0.35 -7.01
C LEU A 137 4.44 0.54 -7.63
N ARG A 138 4.79 1.76 -8.04
CA ARG A 138 3.88 2.69 -8.73
C ARG A 138 3.51 2.15 -10.12
N GLU A 139 4.49 1.74 -10.90
CA GLU A 139 4.29 1.12 -12.22
C GLU A 139 3.41 -0.13 -12.14
N LEU A 140 3.69 -1.03 -11.19
CA LEU A 140 2.88 -2.23 -10.98
C LEU A 140 1.45 -1.92 -10.54
N ARG A 141 1.25 -0.87 -9.73
CA ARG A 141 -0.10 -0.44 -9.33
C ARG A 141 -0.88 0.13 -10.51
N GLU A 142 -0.24 0.93 -11.35
CA GLU A 142 -0.83 1.47 -12.58
C GLU A 142 -1.17 0.34 -13.55
N GLU A 143 -0.28 -0.64 -13.73
CA GLU A 143 -0.53 -1.81 -14.55
C GLU A 143 -1.70 -2.65 -13.99
N ILE A 144 -1.75 -2.89 -12.68
CA ILE A 144 -2.88 -3.58 -12.03
C ILE A 144 -4.18 -2.80 -12.22
N GLU A 145 -4.18 -1.47 -12.12
CA GLU A 145 -5.37 -0.65 -12.32
C GLU A 145 -5.84 -0.67 -13.78
N GLN A 146 -4.91 -0.59 -14.75
CA GLN A 146 -5.22 -0.75 -16.18
C GLN A 146 -5.76 -2.14 -16.49
N LEU A 147 -5.17 -3.20 -15.91
CA LEU A 147 -5.65 -4.58 -16.05
C LEU A 147 -7.01 -4.77 -15.38
N ARG A 148 -7.25 -4.18 -14.21
CA ARG A 148 -8.57 -4.19 -13.55
C ARG A 148 -9.61 -3.48 -14.40
N HIS A 149 -9.30 -2.31 -14.95
CA HIS A 149 -10.20 -1.62 -15.88
C HIS A 149 -10.44 -2.40 -17.19
N ALA A 150 -9.43 -3.09 -17.71
CA ALA A 150 -9.56 -3.96 -18.88
C ALA A 150 -10.40 -5.21 -18.56
N ILE A 151 -10.29 -5.74 -17.33
CA ILE A 151 -11.11 -6.85 -16.83
C ILE A 151 -12.55 -6.39 -16.54
N ASP A 152 -12.77 -5.17 -16.05
CA ASP A 152 -14.11 -4.64 -15.73
C ASP A 152 -14.92 -4.23 -16.98
N SER A 153 -14.25 -3.98 -18.12
CA SER A 153 -14.92 -3.54 -19.36
C SER A 153 -15.37 -4.68 -20.29
N ARG A 154 -14.87 -5.91 -20.11
CA ARG A 154 -15.33 -7.12 -20.84
C ARG A 154 -16.67 -7.71 -20.35
N PRO A 155 -16.99 -7.72 -19.03
CA PRO A 155 -18.23 -8.25 -18.50
C PRO A 155 -19.49 -7.55 -19.01
N VAL A 156 -19.46 -6.22 -19.17
CA VAL A 156 -20.69 -5.47 -19.49
C VAL A 156 -21.19 -5.73 -20.91
N ILE A 157 -20.28 -5.88 -21.88
CA ILE A 157 -20.63 -6.18 -23.27
C ILE A 157 -21.13 -7.61 -23.40
N ASP A 158 -20.49 -8.56 -22.71
CA ASP A 158 -20.91 -9.95 -22.73
C ASP A 158 -22.23 -10.17 -21.97
N GLN A 159 -22.48 -9.44 -20.88
CA GLN A 159 -23.78 -9.41 -20.19
C GLN A 159 -24.88 -8.83 -21.07
N ALA A 160 -24.65 -7.68 -21.71
CA ALA A 160 -25.61 -7.08 -22.62
C ALA A 160 -25.97 -8.02 -23.78
N ARG A 161 -24.96 -8.73 -24.32
CA ARG A 161 -25.16 -9.77 -25.35
C ARG A 161 -26.05 -10.90 -24.83
N GLY A 162 -25.77 -11.42 -23.63
CA GLY A 162 -26.60 -12.44 -22.98
C GLY A 162 -28.04 -12.00 -22.74
N ILE A 163 -28.25 -10.75 -22.33
CA ILE A 163 -29.59 -10.15 -22.15
C ILE A 163 -30.34 -10.10 -23.48
N LEU A 164 -29.70 -9.65 -24.57
CA LEU A 164 -30.33 -9.60 -25.90
C LEU A 164 -30.63 -11.01 -26.46
N MET A 165 -29.76 -11.98 -26.20
CA MET A 165 -30.00 -13.38 -26.55
C MET A 165 -31.25 -13.91 -25.83
N ALA A 166 -31.38 -13.65 -24.53
CA ALA A 166 -32.53 -14.08 -23.73
C ALA A 166 -33.83 -13.34 -24.09
N ALA A 167 -33.77 -12.03 -24.30
CA ALA A 167 -34.94 -11.19 -24.56
C ALA A 167 -35.52 -11.37 -25.98
N HIS A 168 -34.66 -11.71 -26.95
CA HIS A 168 -35.04 -11.76 -28.37
C HIS A 168 -34.86 -13.15 -29.01
N GLY A 169 -34.45 -14.16 -28.24
CA GLY A 169 -34.26 -15.53 -28.74
C GLY A 169 -33.24 -15.62 -29.87
N CYS A 170 -32.18 -14.80 -29.85
CA CYS A 170 -31.18 -14.71 -30.91
C CYS A 170 -29.82 -15.30 -30.50
N GLY A 171 -29.00 -15.67 -31.48
CA GLY A 171 -27.64 -16.17 -31.26
C GLY A 171 -26.63 -15.07 -30.91
N PRO A 172 -25.44 -15.44 -30.42
CA PRO A 172 -24.42 -14.49 -29.93
C PRO A 172 -23.90 -13.53 -31.01
N GLU A 173 -23.80 -13.97 -32.27
CA GLU A 173 -23.39 -13.14 -33.40
C GLU A 173 -24.43 -12.04 -33.67
N ARG A 174 -25.72 -12.40 -33.60
CA ARG A 174 -26.81 -11.47 -33.87
C ARG A 174 -26.98 -10.45 -32.74
N ALA A 175 -26.80 -10.87 -31.50
CA ALA A 175 -26.76 -9.97 -30.35
C ALA A 175 -25.59 -8.99 -30.43
N TRP A 176 -24.43 -9.42 -30.93
CA TRP A 176 -23.30 -8.53 -31.20
C TRP A 176 -23.62 -7.50 -32.29
N ASP A 177 -24.24 -7.92 -33.40
CA ASP A 177 -24.64 -7.02 -34.48
C ASP A 177 -25.63 -5.95 -34.02
N ILE A 178 -26.60 -6.32 -33.17
CA ILE A 178 -27.56 -5.37 -32.56
C ILE A 178 -26.82 -4.28 -31.78
N LEU A 179 -25.87 -4.65 -30.91
CA LEU A 179 -25.09 -3.69 -30.12
C LEU A 179 -24.24 -2.79 -31.01
N ARG A 180 -23.59 -3.38 -32.02
CA ARG A 180 -22.74 -2.66 -32.98
C ARG A 180 -23.54 -1.65 -33.80
N GLU A 181 -24.70 -2.05 -34.31
CA GLU A 181 -25.57 -1.17 -35.10
C GLU A 181 -26.15 -0.04 -34.25
N ALA A 182 -26.61 -0.34 -33.03
CA ALA A 182 -27.10 0.68 -32.11
C ALA A 182 -26.02 1.72 -31.79
N SER A 183 -24.79 1.26 -31.49
CA SER A 183 -23.63 2.13 -31.25
C SER A 183 -23.33 3.08 -32.42
N GLN A 184 -23.39 2.56 -33.66
CA GLN A 184 -23.13 3.37 -34.86
C GLN A 184 -24.24 4.40 -35.10
N ARG A 185 -25.50 4.01 -34.94
CA ARG A 185 -26.65 4.89 -35.20
C ARG A 185 -26.82 5.98 -34.15
N SER A 186 -26.47 5.71 -32.89
CA SER A 186 -26.53 6.70 -31.82
C SER A 186 -25.20 7.42 -31.58
N ASN A 187 -24.16 7.16 -32.39
CA ASN A 187 -22.80 7.67 -32.20
C ASN A 187 -22.29 7.55 -30.74
N THR A 188 -22.66 6.45 -30.07
CA THR A 188 -22.37 6.20 -28.65
C THR A 188 -21.34 5.07 -28.54
N LYS A 189 -20.40 5.16 -27.59
CA LYS A 189 -19.40 4.11 -27.41
C LYS A 189 -20.08 2.78 -27.08
N LEU A 190 -19.66 1.69 -27.72
CA LEU A 190 -20.26 0.36 -27.56
C LEU A 190 -20.43 -0.08 -26.10
N ARG A 191 -19.45 0.25 -25.23
CA ARG A 191 -19.50 -0.02 -23.78
C ARG A 191 -20.66 0.69 -23.08
N GLU A 192 -21.01 1.90 -23.51
CA GLU A 192 -22.10 2.71 -22.94
C GLU A 192 -23.46 2.19 -23.45
N VAL A 193 -23.51 1.71 -24.70
CA VAL A 193 -24.67 0.98 -25.23
C VAL A 193 -24.90 -0.31 -24.44
N ALA A 194 -23.85 -1.09 -24.20
CA ALA A 194 -23.94 -2.32 -23.41
C ALA A 194 -24.39 -2.03 -21.97
N ALA A 195 -23.83 -0.99 -21.34
CA ALA A 195 -24.24 -0.57 -20.00
C ALA A 195 -25.73 -0.17 -19.96
N ALA A 196 -26.23 0.54 -20.98
CA ALA A 196 -27.64 0.90 -21.09
C ALA A 196 -28.56 -0.33 -21.21
N VAL A 197 -28.15 -1.34 -22.00
CA VAL A 197 -28.87 -2.61 -22.12
C VAL A 197 -28.87 -3.36 -20.78
N THR A 198 -27.72 -3.46 -20.10
CA THR A 198 -27.64 -4.10 -18.79
C THR A 198 -28.50 -3.38 -17.75
N ALA A 199 -28.45 -2.04 -17.70
CA ALA A 199 -29.22 -1.22 -16.77
C ALA A 199 -30.74 -1.35 -16.99
N SER A 200 -31.20 -1.68 -18.21
CA SER A 200 -32.62 -1.87 -18.52
C SER A 200 -33.27 -3.07 -17.80
N THR A 201 -32.45 -3.97 -17.23
CA THR A 201 -32.94 -5.09 -16.41
C THR A 201 -33.23 -4.70 -14.96
N VAL A 202 -32.85 -3.49 -14.53
CA VAL A 202 -33.08 -2.97 -13.18
C VAL A 202 -34.30 -2.03 -13.19
N PRO A 203 -35.28 -2.19 -12.27
CA PRO A 203 -36.52 -1.40 -12.28
C PRO A 203 -36.33 0.13 -12.24
N ASP A 204 -35.30 0.61 -11.53
CA ASP A 204 -34.99 2.03 -11.35
C ASP A 204 -33.67 2.46 -12.04
N GLY A 205 -33.30 1.77 -13.12
CA GLY A 205 -32.09 2.09 -13.88
C GLY A 205 -32.15 3.48 -14.54
N PRO A 206 -31.00 4.15 -14.77
CA PRO A 206 -30.96 5.41 -15.49
C PRO A 206 -31.51 5.22 -16.91
N VAL A 207 -32.50 6.03 -17.28
CA VAL A 207 -33.13 5.97 -18.60
C VAL A 207 -32.12 6.44 -19.66
N PRO A 208 -31.78 5.61 -20.66
CA PRO A 208 -30.84 6.02 -21.71
C PRO A 208 -31.42 7.15 -22.58
N PRO A 209 -30.55 7.96 -23.23
CA PRO A 209 -30.99 8.99 -24.18
C PRO A 209 -31.94 8.44 -25.25
N GLU A 210 -32.91 9.26 -25.69
CA GLU A 210 -33.94 8.82 -26.67
C GLU A 210 -33.31 8.34 -27.98
N GLU A 211 -32.22 8.95 -28.41
CA GLU A 211 -31.46 8.54 -29.60
C GLU A 211 -30.96 7.11 -29.49
N LEU A 212 -30.37 6.76 -28.33
CA LEU A 212 -29.88 5.41 -28.06
C LEU A 212 -31.03 4.40 -27.95
N ARG A 213 -32.13 4.77 -27.29
CA ARG A 213 -33.33 3.92 -27.20
C ARG A 213 -33.96 3.66 -28.58
N THR A 214 -33.98 4.67 -29.44
CA THR A 214 -34.49 4.55 -30.81
C THR A 214 -33.57 3.67 -31.65
N ALA A 215 -32.26 3.90 -31.59
CA ALA A 215 -31.26 3.09 -32.28
C ALA A 215 -31.30 1.61 -31.87
N LEU A 216 -31.45 1.31 -30.57
CA LEU A 216 -31.60 -0.05 -30.06
C LEU A 216 -32.89 -0.72 -30.56
N ARG A 217 -34.04 -0.03 -30.50
CA ARG A 217 -35.32 -0.56 -31.01
C ARG A 217 -35.24 -0.89 -32.50
N GLU A 218 -34.65 -0.01 -33.29
CA GLU A 218 -34.48 -0.22 -34.73
C GLU A 218 -33.51 -1.38 -35.04
N ALA A 219 -32.40 -1.48 -34.32
CA ALA A 219 -31.44 -2.56 -34.48
C ALA A 219 -32.05 -3.92 -34.11
N VAL A 220 -32.77 -4.00 -32.99
CA VAL A 220 -33.52 -5.20 -32.61
C VAL A 220 -34.56 -5.57 -33.66
N ALA A 221 -35.31 -4.61 -34.19
CA ALA A 221 -36.33 -4.89 -35.22
C ALA A 221 -35.72 -5.44 -36.52
N ARG A 222 -34.57 -4.90 -36.97
CA ARG A 222 -33.85 -5.40 -38.15
C ARG A 222 -33.22 -6.76 -37.93
N HIS A 223 -32.77 -7.03 -36.70
CA HIS A 223 -32.16 -8.28 -36.30
C HIS A 223 -33.14 -9.23 -35.59
N ALA A 224 -34.44 -8.99 -35.63
CA ALA A 224 -35.43 -9.96 -35.18
C ALA A 224 -35.45 -11.15 -36.16
N PRO A 225 -35.58 -12.40 -35.68
CA PRO A 225 -35.84 -13.51 -36.59
C PRO A 225 -37.14 -13.25 -37.37
N PRO A 226 -37.24 -13.68 -38.64
CA PRO A 226 -38.54 -13.70 -39.31
C PRO A 226 -39.47 -14.56 -38.44
N SER A 227 -40.67 -14.06 -38.12
CA SER A 227 -41.68 -14.78 -37.38
C SER A 227 -42.03 -16.07 -38.13
N GLY A 228 -41.33 -17.17 -37.83
CA GLY A 228 -41.55 -18.49 -38.38
C GLY A 228 -42.65 -19.18 -37.59
N GLY A 229 -43.72 -19.53 -38.29
CA GLY A 229 -44.95 -20.09 -37.74
C GLY A 229 -44.82 -21.50 -37.16
N GLU A 230 -45.89 -21.86 -36.45
CA GLU A 230 -46.41 -23.21 -36.18
C GLU A 230 -45.41 -24.38 -36.25
N ARG A 231 -45.00 -24.89 -35.09
CA ARG A 231 -45.51 -26.14 -34.48
C ARG A 231 -44.81 -26.44 -33.17
#